data_AF-A0A2S9FV42-F1
#
_entry.id   AF-A0A2S9FV42-F1
#
_cell.length_a   1.000
_cell.length_b   1.000
_cell.length_c   1.000
_cell.angle_alpha   90.00
_cell.angle_beta   90.00
_cell.angle_gamma   90.00
#
_symmetry.space_group_name_H-M   'P 1'
#
loop_
_entity.id
_entity.type
_entity.pdbx_description
1 polymer ?
#
loop_
_entity_poly.entity_id
_entity_poly.type
_entity_poly.pdbx_seq_one_letter_code
_entity_poly.pdbx_strand_id
1 'polypeptide(L)'
;EALVITAKHPPCRFWNLTLWNQYMAALDVEYGRAGLNSGSAVPNSDGSVTIVISTEQLPHPNALSTKGHPEGLMSFRWFLADQLPD
;
A
#
# COMPACT_ATOMS: atom_id res chain seq x y z
N GLU A 1 15.53 6.46 2.60
CA GLU A 1 14.64 7.09 1.61
C GLU A 1 13.24 6.50 1.72
N ALA A 2 12.23 7.13 1.12
CA ALA A 2 10.86 6.62 1.11
C ALA A 2 10.11 7.05 -0.16
N LEU A 3 9.28 6.15 -0.70
CA LEU A 3 8.28 6.46 -1.72
C LEU A 3 6.98 6.84 -1.01
N VAL A 4 6.40 7.98 -1.38
CA VAL A 4 5.13 8.46 -0.83
C VAL A 4 4.09 8.51 -1.94
N ILE A 5 3.02 7.76 -1.77
CA ILE A 5 1.87 7.72 -2.70
C ILE A 5 0.71 8.38 -1.98
N THR A 6 0.08 9.39 -2.57
CA THR A 6 -1.18 9.95 -2.08
C THR A 6 -2.21 9.87 -3.18
N ALA A 7 -3.34 9.21 -2.89
CA ALA A 7 -4.40 8.98 -3.86
C ALA A 7 -5.77 9.01 -3.19
N LYS A 8 -6.80 9.43 -3.94
CA LYS A 8 -8.19 9.13 -3.60
C LYS A 8 -8.58 7.83 -4.29
N HIS A 9 -9.24 6.94 -3.56
CA HIS A 9 -9.69 5.68 -4.13
C HIS A 9 -11.13 5.80 -4.61
N PRO A 10 -11.47 5.23 -5.78
CA PRO A 10 -12.86 5.19 -6.23
C PRO A 10 -13.71 4.40 -5.21
N PRO A 11 -15.02 4.70 -5.13
CA PRO A 11 -15.95 3.83 -4.44
C PRO A 11 -15.80 2.40 -4.96
N CYS A 12 -15.53 1.47 -4.05
CA CYS A 12 -15.34 0.06 -4.36
C CYS A 12 -15.64 -0.78 -3.13
N ARG A 13 -15.89 -2.08 -3.32
CA ARG A 13 -16.15 -3.00 -2.20
C ARG A 13 -14.89 -3.19 -1.34
N PHE A 14 -13.73 -3.24 -1.98
CA PHE A 14 -12.44 -3.45 -1.34
C PHE A 14 -11.32 -2.97 -2.25
N TRP A 15 -10.23 -2.48 -1.67
CA TRP A 15 -8.98 -2.25 -2.39
C TRP A 15 -7.80 -2.65 -1.54
N ASN A 16 -6.67 -2.98 -2.17
CA ASN A 16 -5.40 -3.20 -1.49
C ASN A 16 -4.20 -2.77 -2.33
N LEU A 17 -3.12 -2.42 -1.62
CA LEU A 17 -1.77 -2.32 -2.16
C LEU A 17 -0.91 -3.36 -1.45
N THR A 18 -0.15 -4.16 -2.21
CA THR A 18 0.79 -5.13 -1.67
C THR A 18 2.14 -4.98 -2.36
N LEU A 19 3.22 -5.05 -1.57
CA LEU A 19 4.59 -5.12 -2.06
C LEU A 19 4.97 -6.58 -2.35
N TRP A 20 5.61 -6.78 -3.48
CA TRP A 20 6.08 -8.08 -3.95
C TRP A 20 7.56 -7.97 -4.31
N ASN A 21 8.30 -9.05 -4.17
CA ASN A 21 9.64 -9.10 -4.75
C ASN A 21 9.58 -9.11 -6.29
N GLN A 22 10.73 -9.03 -6.94
CA GLN A 22 10.87 -9.00 -8.40
C GLN A 22 10.31 -10.25 -9.12
N TYR A 23 10.03 -11.34 -8.39
CA TYR A 23 9.48 -12.58 -8.93
C TYR A 23 7.98 -12.75 -8.67
N MET A 24 7.30 -11.67 -8.30
CA MET A 24 5.87 -11.72 -7.95
C MET A 24 5.58 -12.72 -6.82
N ALA A 25 6.46 -12.79 -5.82
CA ALA A 25 6.14 -13.41 -4.53
C ALA A 25 5.94 -12.34 -3.45
N ALA A 26 4.92 -12.56 -2.60
CA ALA A 26 4.67 -11.68 -1.47
C ALA A 26 5.84 -11.72 -0.49
N LEU A 27 6.13 -10.59 0.14
CA LEU A 27 7.15 -10.53 1.20
C LEU A 27 6.66 -11.30 2.42
N ASP A 28 7.60 -11.78 3.24
CA ASP A 28 7.33 -12.41 4.54
C ASP A 28 6.36 -11.54 5.37
N VAL A 29 5.63 -12.11 6.31
CA VAL A 29 4.70 -11.41 7.22
C VAL A 29 5.29 -11.14 8.61
N GLU A 30 6.45 -11.70 8.94
CA GLU A 30 6.95 -11.73 10.33
C GLU A 30 7.40 -10.35 10.86
N TYR A 31 8.05 -9.51 10.04
CA TYR A 31 8.57 -8.19 10.45
C TYR A 31 8.11 -7.03 9.56
N GLY A 32 7.30 -6.13 10.11
CA GLY A 32 6.80 -4.96 9.36
C GLY A 32 5.69 -5.32 8.35
N ARG A 33 4.96 -4.29 7.92
CA ARG A 33 3.77 -4.43 7.09
C ARG A 33 4.14 -4.32 5.60
N ALA A 34 3.83 -5.32 4.77
CA ALA A 34 4.09 -5.28 3.33
C ALA A 34 2.85 -5.03 2.46
N GLY A 35 1.67 -4.83 3.08
CA GLY A 35 0.46 -4.47 2.33
C GLY A 35 -0.57 -3.72 3.17
N LEU A 36 -1.35 -2.87 2.49
CA LEU A 36 -2.41 -2.02 3.02
C LEU A 36 -3.73 -2.36 2.31
N ASN A 37 -4.86 -2.18 2.99
CA ASN A 37 -6.18 -2.35 2.37
C ASN A 37 -7.22 -1.37 2.92
N SER A 38 -8.36 -1.28 2.25
CA SER A 38 -9.45 -0.36 2.58
C SER A 38 -10.00 -0.50 4.00
N GLY A 39 -9.92 -1.69 4.61
CA GLY A 39 -10.39 -1.93 5.97
C GLY A 39 -9.41 -1.50 7.07
N SER A 40 -8.17 -1.17 6.70
CA SER A 40 -7.08 -0.88 7.66
C SER A 40 -6.26 0.36 7.30
N ALA A 41 -6.58 1.02 6.19
CA ALA A 41 -6.02 2.30 5.81
C ALA A 41 -6.65 3.42 6.63
N VAL A 42 -5.81 4.35 7.08
CA VAL A 42 -6.25 5.56 7.76
C VAL A 42 -6.32 6.69 6.72
N PRO A 43 -7.51 7.23 6.42
CA PRO A 43 -7.64 8.31 5.45
C PRO A 43 -7.16 9.64 6.03
N ASN A 44 -6.71 10.53 5.14
CA ASN A 44 -6.50 11.94 5.41
C ASN A 44 -7.86 12.65 5.59
N SER A 45 -7.84 13.88 6.09
CA SER A 45 -9.06 14.67 6.32
C SER A 45 -9.86 14.98 5.06
N ASP A 46 -9.25 14.91 3.87
CA ASP A 46 -9.89 15.14 2.58
C ASP A 46 -10.37 13.85 1.88
N GLY A 47 -10.26 12.70 2.57
CA GLY A 47 -10.64 11.38 2.06
C GLY A 47 -9.58 10.70 1.18
N SER A 48 -8.44 11.34 0.90
CA SER A 48 -7.30 10.65 0.28
C SER A 48 -6.63 9.70 1.27
N VAL A 49 -5.79 8.79 0.77
CA VAL A 49 -4.93 7.93 1.57
C VAL A 49 -3.49 8.19 1.17
N THR A 50 -2.66 8.52 2.16
CA THR A 50 -1.21 8.58 1.99
C THR A 50 -0.58 7.27 2.43
N ILE A 51 0.16 6.62 1.55
CA ILE A 51 0.91 5.38 1.77
C ILE A 51 2.40 5.71 1.71
N VAL A 52 3.14 5.31 2.74
CA VAL A 52 4.58 5.58 2.86
C VAL A 52 5.32 4.26 2.78
N ILE A 53 6.20 4.09 1.80
CA ILE A 53 6.96 2.86 1.58
C ILE A 53 8.44 3.15 1.81
N SER A 54 9.07 2.41 2.71
CA SER A 54 10.48 2.54 3.06
C SER A 54 11.11 1.19 3.39
N THR A 55 12.43 1.13 3.51
CA THR A 55 13.11 -0.09 3.95
C THR A 55 12.67 -0.51 5.35
N GLU A 56 12.72 0.42 6.30
CA GLU A 56 12.28 0.22 7.69
C GLU A 56 10.79 0.51 7.85
N GLN A 57 10.17 -0.06 8.89
CA GLN A 57 8.81 0.30 9.28
C GLN A 57 8.81 1.69 9.94
N LEU A 58 8.11 2.65 9.32
CA LEU A 58 7.96 4.01 9.87
C LEU A 58 6.73 4.14 10.78
N PRO A 59 6.66 5.16 11.66
CA PRO A 59 5.53 5.39 12.56
C PRO A 59 4.20 5.79 11.87
N HIS A 60 4.22 6.15 10.58
CA HIS A 60 3.01 6.55 9.86
C HIS A 60 2.01 5.37 9.82
N PRO A 61 0.70 5.59 10.05
CA PRO A 61 -0.28 4.50 10.18
C PRO A 61 -0.42 3.62 8.93
N ASN A 62 -0.17 4.21 7.76
CA ASN A 62 -0.19 3.52 6.47
C ASN A 62 1.21 3.16 5.96
N ALA A 63 2.23 3.13 6.83
CA ALA A 63 3.59 2.79 6.43
C ALA A 63 3.71 1.31 6.07
N LEU A 64 4.40 1.05 4.96
CA LEU A 64 4.79 -0.27 4.50
C LEU A 64 6.32 -0.38 4.46
N SER A 65 6.83 -1.57 4.74
CA SER A 65 8.25 -1.89 4.69
C SER A 65 8.57 -2.74 3.45
N THR A 66 9.62 -2.38 2.71
CA THR A 66 10.18 -3.22 1.65
C THR A 66 10.98 -4.41 2.19
N LYS A 67 11.17 -4.50 3.53
CA LYS A 67 11.86 -5.58 4.22
C LYS A 67 13.27 -5.85 3.69
N GLY A 68 14.00 -4.79 3.36
CA GLY A 68 15.35 -4.89 2.82
C GLY A 68 15.42 -5.19 1.31
N HIS A 69 14.29 -5.41 0.63
CA HIS A 69 14.29 -5.52 -0.83
C HIS A 69 14.54 -4.15 -1.46
N PRO A 70 15.62 -3.97 -2.24
CA PRO A 70 15.94 -2.70 -2.89
C PRO A 70 15.09 -2.47 -4.15
N GLU A 71 14.48 -3.53 -4.69
CA GLU A 71 13.62 -3.50 -5.87
C GLU A 71 12.51 -4.55 -5.77
N GLY A 72 11.45 -4.36 -6.55
CA GLY A 72 10.29 -5.24 -6.54
C GLY A 72 9.12 -4.66 -7.30
N LEU A 73 7.92 -5.16 -7.00
CA LEU A 73 6.68 -4.77 -7.66
C LEU A 73 5.66 -4.30 -6.62
N MET A 74 4.84 -3.33 -7.02
CA MET A 74 3.66 -2.91 -6.28
C MET A 74 2.42 -3.38 -7.02
N SER A 75 1.52 -4.06 -6.34
CA SER A 75 0.23 -4.42 -6.92
C SER A 75 -0.88 -3.67 -6.22
N PHE A 76 -1.49 -2.74 -6.97
CA PHE A 76 -2.68 -2.01 -6.58
C PHE A 76 -3.91 -2.67 -7.20
N ARG A 77 -4.91 -3.00 -6.38
CA ARG A 77 -6.13 -3.67 -6.84
C ARG A 77 -7.36 -3.00 -6.23
N TRP A 78 -8.36 -2.77 -7.07
CA TRP A 78 -9.69 -2.35 -6.66
C TRP A 78 -10.69 -3.41 -7.10
N PHE A 79 -11.55 -3.83 -6.18
CA PHE A 79 -12.54 -4.88 -6.39
C PHE A 79 -13.92 -4.26 -6.45
N LEU A 80 -14.61 -4.48 -7.58
CA LEU A 80 -15.94 -3.91 -7.83
C LEU A 80 -15.93 -2.39 -7.69
N ALA A 81 -15.00 -1.72 -8.36
CA ALA A 81 -14.98 -0.27 -8.40
C ALA A 81 -16.03 0.25 -9.37
N ASP A 82 -16.77 1.28 -8.96
CA ASP A 82 -17.82 1.89 -9.79
C ASP A 82 -17.23 2.73 -10.93
N GLN A 83 -15.95 3.10 -10.81
CA GLN A 83 -15.21 3.89 -11.78
C GLN A 83 -13.72 3.54 -11.74
N LEU A 84 -13.00 3.94 -12.78
CA LEU A 84 -11.55 3.85 -12.80
C LEU A 84 -10.95 4.79 -11.75
N PRO A 85 -9.82 4.41 -11.10
CA PRO A 85 -9.04 5.34 -10.29
C PRO A 85 -8.46 6.47 -11.16
N ASP A 86 -8.34 7.65 -10.58
CA ASP A 86 -7.76 8.85 -11.21
C ASP A 86 -6.25 8.71 -11.48
#